data_AF-A0A8S0FJ77-F1
#
_entry.id   AF-A0A8S0FJ77-F1
#
_cell.length_a   1.000
_cell.length_b   1.000
_cell.length_c   1.000
_cell.angle_alpha   90.00
_cell.angle_beta   90.00
_cell.angle_gamma   90.00
#
_symmetry.space_group_name_H-M   'P 1'
#
loop_
_entity.id
_entity.type
_entity.pdbx_description
1 polymer ?
#
loop_
_entity_poly.entity_id
_entity_poly.type
_entity_poly.pdbx_seq_one_letter_code
_entity_poly.pdbx_strand_id
1 'polypeptide(L)'
;MQDARYQMGGEQLRRKIESMGVRVHTSKNTLEIVQEGVEARKTMRFADGSELEVDFIVFSTGIRPRDKLATQCGLDVAPRGGIVINDSCQTSDPDIYAIGECASWNNRVFGLVAPGYKMAQVAVDHILGSENAFEGADLSAKLKLLGVDVGGIGDAHGRTPGARSYVYLDQACDRLKAKRSTNA
;
A
#
# COMPACT_ATOMS: atom_id res chain seq x y z
N MET A 1 13.66 19.43 -7.95
CA MET A 1 12.92 20.14 -6.87
C MET A 1 11.78 19.29 -6.26
N GLN A 2 11.52 18.08 -6.77
CA GLN A 2 10.39 17.19 -6.40
C GLN A 2 10.71 16.28 -5.19
N ASP A 3 12.00 15.97 -4.94
CA ASP A 3 12.47 15.09 -3.86
C ASP A 3 12.48 15.72 -2.46
N ALA A 4 12.78 17.02 -2.36
CA ALA A 4 13.04 17.67 -1.08
C ALA A 4 11.83 17.67 -0.11
N ARG A 5 10.60 17.63 -0.63
CA ARG A 5 9.37 17.72 0.19
C ARG A 5 8.87 16.37 0.72
N TYR A 6 9.13 15.26 0.01
CA TYR A 6 8.87 13.90 0.53
C TYR A 6 9.83 13.55 1.65
N GLN A 7 11.08 13.99 1.51
CA GLN A 7 12.12 13.84 2.53
C GLN A 7 11.70 14.47 3.86
N MET A 8 11.04 15.64 3.84
CA MET A 8 10.58 16.29 5.08
C MET A 8 9.55 15.46 5.86
N GLY A 9 8.56 14.87 5.18
CA GLY A 9 7.55 14.03 5.84
C GLY A 9 8.16 12.73 6.39
N GLY A 10 9.01 12.08 5.60
CA GLY A 10 9.73 10.88 6.01
C GLY A 10 10.70 11.12 7.18
N GLU A 11 11.41 12.25 7.16
CA GLU A 11 12.34 12.66 8.23
C GLU A 11 11.60 12.91 9.55
N GLN A 12 10.46 13.59 9.53
CA GLN A 12 9.65 13.81 10.73
C GLN A 12 9.10 12.51 11.29
N LEU A 13 8.60 11.63 10.41
CA LEU A 13 8.16 10.30 10.80
C LEU A 13 9.31 9.50 11.42
N ARG A 14 10.51 9.55 10.82
CA ARG A 14 11.71 8.90 11.35
C ARG A 14 12.01 9.38 12.76
N ARG A 15 12.10 10.70 12.97
CA ARG A 15 12.38 11.29 14.28
C ARG A 15 11.40 10.85 15.35
N LYS A 16 10.10 10.78 15.04
CA LYS A 16 9.12 10.29 16.00
C LYS A 16 9.32 8.80 16.31
N ILE A 17 9.49 7.97 15.29
CA ILE A 17 9.73 6.53 15.47
C ILE A 17 10.97 6.31 16.34
N GLU A 18 12.05 7.04 16.08
CA GLU A 18 13.29 6.99 16.86
C GLU A 18 13.09 7.48 18.31
N SER A 19 12.26 8.50 18.53
CA SER A 19 11.91 8.97 19.89
C SER A 19 11.16 7.92 20.73
N MET A 20 10.56 6.91 20.08
CA MET A 20 9.90 5.77 20.75
C MET A 20 10.86 4.59 21.00
N GLY A 21 12.16 4.76 20.75
CA GLY A 21 13.17 3.72 20.93
C GLY A 21 13.29 2.73 19.75
N VAL A 22 12.63 3.02 18.62
CA VAL A 22 12.70 2.17 17.43
C VAL A 22 13.77 2.71 16.48
N ARG A 23 14.78 1.88 16.17
CA ARG A 23 15.83 2.24 15.21
C ARG A 23 15.32 2.12 13.78
N VAL A 24 15.51 3.16 12.98
CA VAL A 24 15.09 3.18 11.57
C VAL A 24 16.32 3.10 10.66
N HIS A 25 16.41 2.02 9.90
CA HIS A 25 17.47 1.83 8.92
C HIS A 25 16.92 2.01 7.50
N THR A 26 17.16 3.18 6.90
CA THR A 26 16.84 3.43 5.49
C THR A 26 17.95 2.96 4.58
N SER A 27 17.64 2.71 3.30
CA SER A 27 18.61 2.27 2.29
C SER A 27 19.36 0.97 2.65
N LYS A 28 18.79 0.14 3.53
CA LYS A 28 19.30 -1.21 3.82
C LYS A 28 18.64 -2.24 2.93
N ASN A 29 19.41 -2.79 2.01
CA ASN A 29 18.98 -3.92 1.21
C ASN A 29 19.47 -5.22 1.87
N THR A 30 18.55 -6.09 2.29
CA THR A 30 18.88 -7.38 2.90
C THR A 30 19.21 -8.40 1.83
N LEU A 31 20.41 -8.98 1.87
CA LEU A 31 20.86 -10.01 0.93
C LEU A 31 20.46 -11.41 1.41
N GLU A 32 20.70 -11.70 2.68
CA GLU A 32 20.40 -13.00 3.27
C GLU A 32 20.06 -12.89 4.77
N ILE A 33 19.38 -13.94 5.25
CA ILE A 33 19.06 -14.15 6.66
C ILE A 33 19.64 -15.51 7.02
N VAL A 34 20.63 -15.52 7.92
CA VAL A 34 21.34 -16.72 8.36
C VAL A 34 20.96 -17.07 9.80
N GLN A 35 20.98 -18.36 10.15
CA GLN A 35 20.67 -18.86 11.50
C GLN A 35 21.94 -18.98 12.35
N GLU A 36 22.67 -17.88 12.45
CA GLU A 36 23.89 -17.74 13.25
C GLU A 36 23.90 -16.33 13.86
N GLY A 37 24.32 -16.22 15.10
CA GLY A 37 24.42 -14.98 15.87
C GLY A 37 24.91 -15.27 17.28
N VAL A 38 25.57 -14.30 17.90
CA VAL A 38 26.13 -14.42 19.26
C VAL A 38 25.12 -13.99 20.31
N GLU A 39 24.39 -12.91 20.05
CA GLU A 39 23.40 -12.30 20.92
C GLU A 39 21.95 -12.66 20.54
N ALA A 40 21.70 -12.99 19.26
CA ALA A 40 20.39 -13.43 18.78
C ALA A 40 20.46 -14.64 17.85
N ARG A 41 19.30 -15.26 17.58
CA ARG A 41 19.21 -16.52 16.82
C ARG A 41 19.45 -16.39 15.31
N LYS A 42 19.39 -15.18 14.75
CA LYS A 42 19.55 -14.95 13.31
C LYS A 42 20.37 -13.70 13.08
N THR A 43 21.03 -13.64 11.93
CA THR A 43 21.71 -12.43 11.45
C THR A 43 21.19 -12.06 10.08
N MET A 44 20.81 -10.79 9.92
CA MET A 44 20.49 -10.18 8.62
C MET A 44 21.77 -9.57 8.04
N ARG A 45 22.13 -9.96 6.81
CA ARG A 45 23.28 -9.40 6.09
C ARG A 45 22.81 -8.44 5.03
N PHE A 46 23.42 -7.26 4.98
CA PHE A 46 23.02 -6.20 4.06
C PHE A 46 24.01 -6.04 2.90
N ALA A 47 23.53 -5.44 1.81
CA ALA A 47 24.33 -5.22 0.60
C ALA A 47 25.53 -4.27 0.79
N ASP A 48 25.53 -3.48 1.87
CA ASP A 48 26.65 -2.62 2.25
C ASP A 48 27.67 -3.32 3.16
N GLY A 49 27.53 -4.63 3.38
CA GLY A 49 28.43 -5.45 4.21
C GLY A 49 28.15 -5.37 5.71
N SER A 50 27.22 -4.53 6.16
CA SER A 50 26.81 -4.51 7.56
C SER A 50 25.88 -5.67 7.92
N GLU A 51 25.81 -5.98 9.22
CA GLU A 51 25.00 -7.07 9.76
C GLU A 51 24.11 -6.58 10.91
N LEU A 52 22.99 -7.28 11.14
CA LEU A 52 22.10 -7.04 12.28
C LEU A 52 21.58 -8.36 12.85
N GLU A 53 21.93 -8.64 14.10
CA GLU A 53 21.40 -9.79 14.83
C GLU A 53 19.96 -9.54 15.29
N VAL A 54 19.07 -10.52 15.06
CA VAL A 54 17.63 -10.45 15.37
C VAL A 54 17.06 -11.81 15.78
N ASP A 55 16.14 -11.81 16.74
CA ASP A 55 15.39 -13.01 17.10
C ASP A 55 14.20 -13.30 16.18
N PHE A 56 13.56 -12.22 15.73
CA PHE A 56 12.29 -12.27 15.02
C PHE A 56 12.29 -11.27 13.87
N ILE A 57 11.72 -11.67 12.74
CA ILE A 57 11.65 -10.88 11.52
C ILE A 57 10.20 -10.81 11.07
N VAL A 58 9.70 -9.59 10.87
CA VAL A 58 8.40 -9.32 10.27
C VAL A 58 8.61 -8.84 8.84
N PHE A 59 8.02 -9.53 7.87
CA PHE A 59 8.03 -9.09 6.47
C PHE A 59 6.85 -8.16 6.21
N SER A 60 7.14 -6.88 5.98
CA SER A 60 6.15 -5.86 5.59
C SER A 60 6.58 -5.15 4.30
N THR A 61 6.98 -5.93 3.29
CA THR A 61 7.62 -5.45 2.03
C THR A 61 6.62 -5.29 0.88
N GLY A 62 5.33 -5.20 1.19
CA GLY A 62 4.24 -5.11 0.23
C GLY A 62 3.61 -6.47 -0.09
N ILE A 63 2.46 -6.42 -0.75
CA ILE A 63 1.68 -7.59 -1.15
C ILE A 63 1.58 -7.66 -2.67
N ARG A 64 1.23 -8.84 -3.19
CA ARG A 64 0.91 -9.07 -4.59
C ARG A 64 -0.45 -9.77 -4.68
N PRO A 65 -1.25 -9.51 -5.73
CA PRO A 65 -2.49 -10.24 -5.95
C PRO A 65 -2.25 -11.75 -5.96
N ARG A 66 -3.15 -12.51 -5.35
CA ARG A 66 -3.12 -13.98 -5.39
C ARG A 66 -3.99 -14.49 -6.54
N ASP A 67 -3.43 -14.50 -7.73
CA ASP A 67 -4.10 -14.84 -9.00
C ASP A 67 -3.80 -16.24 -9.53
N LYS A 68 -2.93 -17.01 -8.84
CA LYS A 68 -2.53 -18.36 -9.27
C LYS A 68 -3.71 -19.28 -9.61
N LEU A 69 -4.77 -19.27 -8.80
CA LEU A 69 -5.96 -20.10 -9.04
C LEU A 69 -6.67 -19.67 -10.33
N ALA A 70 -6.83 -18.36 -10.53
CA ALA A 70 -7.45 -17.81 -11.72
C ALA A 70 -6.69 -18.22 -12.99
N THR A 71 -5.37 -18.09 -12.98
CA THR A 71 -4.52 -18.57 -14.09
C THR A 71 -4.68 -20.06 -14.35
N GLN A 72 -4.70 -20.89 -13.30
CA GLN A 72 -4.87 -22.33 -13.43
C GLN A 72 -6.25 -22.73 -13.98
N CYS A 73 -7.27 -21.91 -13.74
CA CYS A 73 -8.63 -22.08 -14.23
C CYS A 73 -8.86 -21.41 -15.61
N GLY A 74 -7.87 -20.74 -16.20
CA GLY A 74 -8.01 -20.06 -17.48
C GLY A 74 -8.79 -18.73 -17.42
N LEU A 75 -8.92 -18.14 -16.24
CA LEU A 75 -9.46 -16.79 -16.08
C LEU A 75 -8.42 -15.73 -16.50
N ASP A 76 -8.91 -14.60 -17.00
CA ASP A 76 -8.05 -13.49 -17.40
C ASP A 76 -7.32 -12.89 -16.19
N VAL A 77 -6.01 -12.67 -16.36
CA VAL A 77 -5.14 -12.07 -15.34
C VAL A 77 -4.40 -10.87 -15.96
N ALA A 78 -4.35 -9.76 -15.22
CA ALA A 78 -3.74 -8.53 -15.69
C ALA A 78 -2.21 -8.66 -15.79
N PRO A 79 -1.53 -7.88 -16.66
CA PRO A 79 -0.07 -7.96 -16.84
C PRO A 79 0.76 -7.70 -15.58
N ARG A 80 0.19 -7.02 -14.57
CA ARG A 80 0.82 -6.72 -13.28
C ARG A 80 0.30 -7.60 -12.13
N GLY A 81 -0.41 -8.67 -12.47
CA GLY A 81 -1.11 -9.55 -11.54
C GLY A 81 -2.51 -9.05 -11.18
N GLY A 82 -3.31 -9.98 -10.68
CA GLY A 82 -4.71 -9.78 -10.30
C GLY A 82 -5.69 -10.26 -11.35
N ILE A 83 -6.80 -10.82 -10.87
CA ILE A 83 -7.88 -11.38 -11.67
C ILE A 83 -8.60 -10.21 -12.35
N VAL A 84 -8.68 -10.21 -13.68
CA VAL A 84 -9.34 -9.13 -14.42
C VAL A 84 -10.82 -9.15 -14.09
N ILE A 85 -11.37 -7.98 -13.73
CA ILE A 85 -12.79 -7.81 -13.48
C ILE A 85 -13.40 -6.65 -14.26
N ASN A 86 -14.68 -6.77 -14.59
CA ASN A 86 -15.50 -5.69 -15.13
C ASN A 86 -16.07 -4.78 -14.02
N ASP A 87 -16.90 -3.82 -14.38
CA ASP A 87 -17.52 -2.86 -13.45
C ASP A 87 -18.49 -3.52 -12.46
N SER A 88 -18.98 -4.72 -12.76
CA SER A 88 -19.82 -5.56 -11.87
C SER A 88 -18.99 -6.49 -10.98
N CYS A 89 -17.66 -6.39 -11.01
CA CYS A 89 -16.72 -7.30 -10.33
C CYS A 89 -16.76 -8.77 -10.81
N GLN A 90 -17.33 -9.02 -12.00
CA GLN A 90 -17.27 -10.33 -12.65
C GLN A 90 -15.94 -10.54 -13.36
N THR A 91 -15.49 -11.79 -13.37
CA THR A 91 -14.29 -12.22 -14.12
C THR A 91 -14.62 -12.46 -15.60
N SER A 92 -13.70 -13.05 -16.36
CA SER A 92 -13.97 -13.52 -17.73
C SER A 92 -14.99 -14.66 -17.79
N ASP A 93 -15.22 -15.37 -16.68
CA ASP A 93 -16.34 -16.29 -16.50
C ASP A 93 -17.51 -15.55 -15.83
N PRO A 94 -18.71 -15.53 -16.44
CA PRO A 94 -19.86 -14.77 -15.93
C PRO A 94 -20.39 -15.29 -14.57
N ASP A 95 -20.11 -16.54 -14.21
CA ASP A 95 -20.54 -17.15 -12.95
C ASP A 95 -19.52 -16.95 -11.82
N ILE A 96 -18.36 -16.35 -12.12
CA ILE A 96 -17.27 -16.14 -11.16
C ILE A 96 -17.01 -14.65 -10.96
N TYR A 97 -16.93 -14.24 -9.69
CA TYR A 97 -16.61 -12.88 -9.27
C TYR A 97 -15.28 -12.86 -8.53
N ALA A 98 -14.57 -11.74 -8.63
CA ALA A 98 -13.39 -11.46 -7.83
C ALA A 98 -13.48 -10.06 -7.21
N ILE A 99 -13.11 -9.93 -5.95
CA ILE A 99 -13.20 -8.67 -5.19
C ILE A 99 -11.95 -8.49 -4.31
N GLY A 100 -11.70 -7.26 -3.87
CA GLY A 100 -10.59 -6.95 -2.99
C GLY A 100 -9.22 -7.03 -3.68
N GLU A 101 -8.20 -7.43 -2.92
CA GLU A 101 -6.79 -7.30 -3.34
C GLU A 101 -6.35 -8.31 -4.42
N CYS A 102 -7.15 -9.36 -4.68
CA CYS A 102 -6.90 -10.27 -5.79
C CYS A 102 -7.48 -9.75 -7.11
N ALA A 103 -8.38 -8.76 -7.09
CA ALA A 103 -9.05 -8.25 -8.26
C ALA A 103 -8.29 -7.09 -8.91
N SER A 104 -8.27 -7.09 -10.24
CA SER A 104 -7.71 -6.05 -11.09
C SER A 104 -8.81 -5.42 -11.93
N TRP A 105 -9.24 -4.23 -11.52
CA TRP A 105 -10.19 -3.42 -12.28
C TRP A 105 -9.43 -2.37 -13.09
N ASN A 106 -9.64 -2.32 -14.41
CA ASN A 106 -8.93 -1.42 -15.32
C ASN A 106 -7.38 -1.47 -15.16
N ASN A 107 -6.83 -2.68 -15.06
CA ASN A 107 -5.40 -2.93 -14.82
C ASN A 107 -4.85 -2.31 -13.51
N ARG A 108 -5.72 -2.13 -12.51
CA ARG A 108 -5.38 -1.58 -11.18
C ARG A 108 -5.88 -2.49 -10.07
N VAL A 109 -5.04 -2.64 -9.06
CA VAL A 109 -5.34 -3.36 -7.82
C VAL A 109 -5.43 -2.34 -6.69
N PHE A 110 -6.39 -2.56 -5.79
CA PHE A 110 -6.65 -1.68 -4.66
C PHE A 110 -6.26 -2.38 -3.36
N GLY A 111 -5.09 -2.05 -2.81
CA GLY A 111 -4.57 -2.57 -1.54
C GLY A 111 -5.17 -1.86 -0.31
N LEU A 112 -6.48 -1.64 -0.30
CA LEU A 112 -7.20 -0.96 0.78
C LEU A 112 -8.50 -1.72 1.07
N VAL A 113 -8.94 -1.63 2.33
CA VAL A 113 -10.14 -2.34 2.79
C VAL A 113 -11.43 -1.74 2.20
N ALA A 114 -11.54 -0.41 2.14
CA ALA A 114 -12.76 0.26 1.67
C ALA A 114 -13.14 -0.09 0.20
N PRO A 115 -12.20 -0.12 -0.76
CA PRO A 115 -12.47 -0.64 -2.10
C PRO A 115 -13.00 -2.07 -2.10
N GLY A 116 -12.44 -2.95 -1.26
CA GLY A 116 -12.92 -4.33 -1.11
C GLY A 116 -14.38 -4.43 -0.68
N TYR A 117 -14.80 -3.59 0.28
CA TYR A 117 -16.22 -3.52 0.69
C TYR A 117 -17.13 -3.01 -0.43
N LYS A 118 -16.71 -1.99 -1.19
CA LYS A 118 -17.48 -1.50 -2.33
C LYS A 118 -17.61 -2.56 -3.42
N MET A 119 -16.52 -3.27 -3.74
CA MET A 119 -16.54 -4.38 -4.69
C MET A 119 -17.49 -5.51 -4.23
N ALA A 120 -17.49 -5.84 -2.94
CA ALA A 120 -18.44 -6.82 -2.39
C ALA A 120 -19.90 -6.39 -2.58
N GLN A 121 -20.21 -5.12 -2.28
CA GLN A 121 -21.55 -4.58 -2.47
C GLN A 121 -21.97 -4.62 -3.95
N VAL A 122 -21.08 -4.19 -4.85
CA VAL A 122 -21.32 -4.20 -6.31
C VAL A 122 -21.57 -5.62 -6.81
N ALA A 123 -20.76 -6.60 -6.40
CA ALA A 123 -20.94 -7.99 -6.79
C ALA A 123 -22.29 -8.54 -6.33
N VAL A 124 -22.69 -8.28 -5.08
CA VAL A 124 -24.00 -8.70 -4.55
C VAL A 124 -25.14 -8.02 -5.27
N ASP A 125 -25.07 -6.71 -5.51
CA ASP A 125 -26.10 -5.96 -6.22
C ASP A 125 -26.29 -6.51 -7.64
N HIS A 126 -25.20 -6.82 -8.33
CA HIS A 126 -25.25 -7.44 -9.65
C HIS A 126 -25.90 -8.82 -9.62
N ILE A 127 -25.56 -9.67 -8.64
CA ILE A 127 -26.19 -10.99 -8.43
C ILE A 127 -27.70 -10.85 -8.18
N LEU A 128 -28.13 -9.79 -7.49
CA LEU A 128 -29.53 -9.51 -7.17
C LEU A 128 -30.27 -8.71 -8.27
N GLY A 129 -29.60 -8.35 -9.37
CA GLY A 129 -30.19 -7.59 -10.49
C GLY A 129 -30.42 -6.11 -10.18
N SER A 130 -29.70 -5.55 -9.22
CA SER A 130 -29.71 -4.11 -8.88
C SER A 130 -28.67 -3.34 -9.70
N GLU A 131 -28.97 -2.08 -10.04
CA GLU A 131 -28.03 -1.22 -10.76
C GLU A 131 -26.97 -0.64 -9.80
N ASN A 132 -25.73 -1.14 -9.91
CA ASN A 132 -24.56 -0.61 -9.22
C ASN A 132 -23.30 -0.99 -10.00
N ALA A 133 -22.26 -0.16 -9.90
CA ALA A 133 -20.99 -0.36 -10.58
C ALA A 133 -19.82 0.01 -9.66
N PHE A 134 -18.68 -0.65 -9.87
CA PHE A 134 -17.41 -0.27 -9.29
C PHE A 134 -16.71 0.75 -10.20
N GLU A 135 -16.61 1.99 -9.74
CA GLU A 135 -16.08 3.12 -10.51
C GLU A 135 -14.62 3.45 -10.14
N GLY A 136 -13.95 2.53 -9.46
CA GLY A 136 -12.65 2.76 -8.82
C GLY A 136 -12.79 3.21 -7.36
N ALA A 137 -11.68 3.65 -6.78
CA ALA A 137 -11.66 4.07 -5.39
C ALA A 137 -10.61 5.15 -5.10
N ASP A 138 -10.89 5.92 -4.05
CA ASP A 138 -9.93 6.85 -3.45
C ASP A 138 -8.80 6.06 -2.78
N LEU A 139 -7.56 6.37 -3.17
CA LEU A 139 -6.34 5.76 -2.62
C LEU A 139 -5.81 6.50 -1.37
N SER A 140 -6.57 7.45 -0.85
CA SER A 140 -6.24 8.15 0.39
C SER A 140 -6.10 7.15 1.54
N ALA A 141 -4.91 7.17 2.15
CA ALA A 141 -4.56 6.30 3.26
C ALA A 141 -4.15 7.15 4.46
N LYS A 142 -4.66 6.78 5.64
CA LYS A 142 -4.23 7.33 6.92
C LYS A 142 -3.47 6.25 7.67
N LEU A 143 -2.23 6.55 8.05
CA LEU A 143 -1.44 5.70 8.92
C LEU A 143 -1.83 6.00 10.37
N LYS A 144 -2.25 4.97 11.11
CA LYS A 144 -2.36 5.06 12.57
C LYS A 144 -1.03 4.62 13.17
N LEU A 145 -0.22 5.58 13.58
CA LEU A 145 0.99 5.35 14.37
C LEU A 145 0.74 5.84 15.80
N LEU A 146 1.41 5.24 16.77
CA LEU A 146 1.38 5.68 18.17
C LEU A 146 1.78 7.17 18.26
N GLY A 147 0.80 8.03 18.52
CA GLY A 147 1.01 9.46 18.70
C GLY A 147 1.34 10.27 17.44
N VAL A 148 1.20 9.71 16.24
CA VAL A 148 1.34 10.47 14.98
C VAL A 148 0.18 10.18 14.04
N ASP A 149 -0.55 11.24 13.68
CA ASP A 149 -1.42 11.22 12.51
C ASP A 149 -0.57 11.53 11.28
N VAL A 150 -0.40 10.57 10.38
CA VAL A 150 0.12 10.80 9.02
C VAL A 150 -0.95 10.39 8.03
N GLY A 151 -1.24 11.25 7.06
CA GLY A 151 -2.17 10.93 5.98
C GLY A 151 -1.68 11.53 4.67
N GLY A 152 -1.90 10.80 3.58
CA GLY A 152 -1.77 11.29 2.22
C GLY A 152 -3.15 11.37 1.58
N ILE A 153 -3.43 12.47 0.89
CA ILE A 153 -4.69 12.68 0.16
C ILE A 153 -4.34 13.02 -1.29
N GLY A 154 -5.07 12.42 -2.23
CA GLY A 154 -4.90 12.66 -3.68
C GLY A 154 -3.69 11.96 -4.28
N ASP A 155 -3.12 12.54 -5.34
CA ASP A 155 -1.95 11.95 -6.01
C ASP A 155 -0.66 12.15 -5.18
N ALA A 156 -0.40 11.15 -4.34
CA ALA A 156 0.77 11.08 -3.49
C ALA A 156 2.09 11.05 -4.27
N HIS A 157 2.10 10.83 -5.59
CA HIS A 157 3.31 10.84 -6.41
C HIS A 157 3.39 12.03 -7.37
N GLY A 158 2.32 12.83 -7.50
CA GLY A 158 2.27 14.01 -8.36
C GLY A 158 2.43 13.67 -9.85
N ARG A 159 1.90 12.52 -10.27
CA ARG A 159 1.84 12.05 -11.65
C ARG A 159 0.82 12.83 -12.47
N THR A 160 -0.23 13.36 -11.84
CA THR A 160 -1.25 14.18 -12.51
C THR A 160 -0.69 15.57 -12.87
N PRO A 161 -0.74 16.00 -14.15
CA PRO A 161 -0.37 17.35 -14.54
C PRO A 161 -1.15 18.41 -13.74
N GLY A 162 -0.45 19.45 -13.26
CA GLY A 162 -1.05 20.50 -12.44
C GLY A 162 -1.21 20.18 -10.95
N ALA A 163 -0.82 18.98 -10.48
CA ALA A 163 -0.90 18.61 -9.08
C ALA A 163 -0.09 19.58 -8.17
N ARG A 164 -0.72 20.04 -7.08
CA ARG A 164 -0.09 20.92 -6.07
C ARG A 164 0.18 20.15 -4.78
N SER A 165 1.35 20.38 -4.19
CA SER A 165 1.75 19.75 -2.93
C SER A 165 1.80 20.76 -1.79
N TYR A 166 1.02 20.52 -0.72
CA TYR A 166 1.07 21.27 0.53
C TYR A 166 1.53 20.36 1.67
N VAL A 167 2.42 20.88 2.51
CA VAL A 167 2.84 20.24 3.77
C VAL A 167 2.42 21.17 4.88
N TYR A 168 1.61 20.68 5.82
CA TYR A 168 1.21 21.42 7.01
C TYR A 168 1.80 20.72 8.24
N LEU A 169 2.66 21.44 8.95
CA LEU A 169 3.32 21.00 10.17
C LEU A 169 2.77 21.83 11.33
N ASP A 170 2.05 21.18 12.24
CA ASP A 170 1.63 21.80 13.49
C ASP A 170 2.59 21.38 14.61
N GLN A 171 3.52 22.28 14.95
CA GLN A 171 4.53 22.06 15.99
C GLN A 171 3.96 22.10 17.41
N ALA A 172 2.77 22.68 17.61
CA ALA A 172 2.16 22.80 18.94
C ALA A 172 1.45 21.50 19.37
N CYS A 173 1.01 20.69 18.42
CA CYS A 173 0.23 19.48 18.67
C CYS A 173 0.85 18.19 18.09
N ASP A 174 2.07 18.27 17.54
CA ASP A 174 2.82 17.14 16.98
C ASP A 174 2.05 16.38 15.87
N ARG A 175 1.25 17.11 15.08
CA ARG A 175 0.40 16.54 14.01
C ARG A 175 0.95 16.87 12.63
N LEU A 176 1.05 15.86 11.77
CA LEU A 176 1.51 16.01 10.39
C LEU A 176 0.40 15.68 9.40
N LYS A 177 -0.16 16.70 8.75
CA LYS A 177 -1.15 16.51 7.69
C LYS A 177 -0.53 16.85 6.35
N ALA A 178 -0.33 15.86 5.49
CA ALA A 178 -0.03 16.10 4.09
C ALA A 178 -1.36 16.12 3.32
N LYS A 179 -1.70 17.27 2.74
CA LYS A 179 -2.89 17.43 1.90
C LYS A 179 -2.43 17.85 0.52
N ARG A 180 -2.86 17.14 -0.53
CA ARG A 180 -2.77 17.63 -1.90
C ARG A 180 -4.19 17.83 -2.42
N SER A 181 -4.51 19.04 -2.84
CA SER A 181 -5.74 19.29 -3.60
C SER A 181 -5.40 19.25 -5.08
N THR A 182 -6.13 18.45 -5.83
CA THR A 182 -6.38 18.71 -7.25
C THR A 182 -7.35 19.88 -7.31
N ASN A 183 -6.89 21.05 -7.76
CA ASN A 183 -7.76 22.05 -8.39
C ASN A 183 -7.25 22.17 -9.83
N ALA A 184 -8.04 22.13 -10.89
CA ALA A 184 -9.50 22.11 -11.03
C ALA A 184 -9.90 21.01 -12.03
#